data_AF-A0A2A2I9U3-F1
#
_entry.id   AF-A0A2A2I9U3-F1
#
_cell.length_a   1.000
_cell.length_b   1.000
_cell.length_c   1.000
_cell.angle_alpha   90.00
_cell.angle_beta   90.00
_cell.angle_gamma   90.00
#
_symmetry.space_group_name_H-M   'P 1'
#
loop_
_entity.id
_entity.type
_entity.pdbx_description
1 polymer ?
#
loop_
_entity_poly.entity_id
_entity_poly.type
_entity_poly.pdbx_seq_one_letter_code
_entity_poly.pdbx_strand_id
1 'polypeptide(L)'
;MLSTNKSSEPLNEINLIINRIAHELINEFGKCKDEAMNLIKRSEVEESLMEDSMGFHETAYNWAISILTDHNDHEALEKYLYH
;
A
#
# COMPACT_ATOMS: atom_id res chain seq x y z
N MET A 1 -3.10 -22.46 -29.77
CA MET A 1 -4.00 -21.82 -28.80
C MET A 1 -3.18 -21.58 -27.54
N LEU A 2 -2.86 -20.32 -27.24
CA LEU A 2 -2.15 -19.94 -26.02
C LEU A 2 -3.18 -19.85 -24.90
N SER A 3 -3.19 -20.85 -24.03
CA SER A 3 -4.01 -20.86 -22.83
C SER A 3 -3.60 -19.69 -21.95
N THR A 4 -4.50 -18.71 -21.79
CA THR A 4 -4.30 -17.54 -20.95
C THR A 4 -4.36 -17.94 -19.48
N ASN A 5 -3.20 -18.21 -18.87
CA ASN A 5 -2.99 -18.17 -17.41
C ASN A 5 -2.95 -16.72 -16.87
N LYS A 6 -3.53 -15.75 -17.59
CA LYS A 6 -3.36 -14.31 -17.33
C LYS A 6 -4.19 -13.77 -16.15
N SER A 7 -5.06 -14.58 -15.52
CA SER A 7 -5.96 -14.08 -14.48
C SER A 7 -5.35 -14.00 -13.08
N SER A 8 -4.18 -14.62 -12.84
CA SER A 8 -3.54 -14.65 -11.50
C SER A 8 -2.32 -13.74 -11.36
N GLU A 9 -1.72 -13.30 -12.46
CA GLU A 9 -0.50 -12.46 -12.44
C GLU A 9 -0.78 -11.06 -11.85
N PRO A 10 -1.82 -10.32 -12.25
CA PRO A 10 -2.09 -8.98 -11.70
C PRO A 10 -2.42 -9.01 -10.20
N LEU A 11 -3.18 -10.02 -9.76
CA LEU A 11 -3.52 -10.18 -8.34
C LEU A 11 -2.28 -10.50 -7.49
N ASN A 12 -1.33 -11.27 -8.03
CA ASN A 12 -0.06 -11.53 -7.33
C ASN A 12 0.78 -10.27 -7.19
N GLU A 13 0.84 -9.42 -8.22
CA GLU A 13 1.59 -8.16 -8.18
C GLU A 13 0.95 -7.14 -7.22
N ILE A 14 -0.37 -7.03 -7.23
CA ILE A 14 -1.12 -6.19 -6.27
C ILE A 14 -0.84 -6.66 -4.83
N ASN A 15 -0.92 -7.97 -4.57
CA ASN A 15 -0.60 -8.53 -3.26
C ASN A 15 0.85 -8.25 -2.84
N LEU A 16 1.81 -8.26 -3.77
CA LEU A 16 3.20 -7.90 -3.47
C LEU A 16 3.32 -6.42 -3.09
N ILE A 17 2.63 -5.51 -3.78
CA ILE A 17 2.62 -4.09 -3.43
C ILE A 17 1.98 -3.87 -2.07
N ILE A 18 0.80 -4.47 -1.81
CA ILE A 18 0.12 -4.39 -0.51
C ILE A 18 1.03 -4.84 0.63
N ASN A 19 1.73 -5.96 0.46
CA ASN A 19 2.67 -6.45 1.47
C ASN A 19 3.84 -5.48 1.69
N ARG A 20 4.37 -4.85 0.63
CA ARG A 20 5.43 -3.84 0.76
C ARG A 20 4.91 -2.60 1.50
N ILE A 21 3.72 -2.11 1.18
CA ILE A 21 3.10 -0.96 1.88
C ILE A 21 2.94 -1.28 3.37
N ALA A 22 2.46 -2.49 3.71
CA ALA A 22 2.33 -2.91 5.10
C ALA A 22 3.69 -2.91 5.82
N HIS A 23 4.76 -3.33 5.13
CA HIS A 23 6.12 -3.27 5.66
C HIS A 23 6.59 -1.83 5.92
N GLU A 24 6.33 -0.89 5.02
CA GLU A 24 6.66 0.53 5.22
C GLU A 24 5.89 1.11 6.42
N LEU A 25 4.58 0.86 6.50
CA LEU A 25 3.75 1.30 7.63
C LEU A 25 4.29 0.78 8.98
N ILE A 26 4.78 -0.46 9.02
CA ILE A 26 5.33 -1.05 10.25
C ILE A 26 6.71 -0.50 10.58
N ASN A 27 7.63 -0.51 9.60
CA ASN A 27 9.04 -0.24 9.84
C ASN A 27 9.34 1.27 9.94
N GLU A 28 8.76 2.06 9.04
CA GLU A 28 9.04 3.50 8.94
C GLU A 28 8.06 4.32 9.77
N PHE A 29 6.81 3.88 9.88
CA PHE A 29 5.74 4.62 10.57
C PHE A 29 5.31 4.00 11.91
N GLY A 30 5.97 2.91 12.34
CA GLY A 30 5.79 2.31 13.66
C GLY A 30 4.42 1.68 13.91
N LYS A 31 3.67 1.37 12.84
CA LYS A 31 2.34 0.73 12.95
C LYS A 31 2.48 -0.72 13.36
N CYS A 32 1.54 -1.22 14.15
CA CYS A 32 1.47 -2.67 14.37
C CYS A 32 0.87 -3.36 13.13
N LYS A 33 1.12 -4.66 12.97
CA LYS A 33 0.66 -5.41 11.79
C LYS A 33 -0.84 -5.29 11.53
N ASP A 34 -1.66 -5.44 12.58
CA ASP A 34 -3.12 -5.39 12.45
C ASP A 34 -3.60 -3.99 12.05
N GLU A 35 -2.98 -2.95 12.60
CA GLU A 35 -3.26 -1.55 12.25
C GLU A 35 -2.86 -1.25 10.81
N ALA A 36 -1.66 -1.64 10.38
CA ALA A 36 -1.18 -1.45 9.01
C ALA A 36 -2.11 -2.11 7.99
N MET A 37 -2.53 -3.36 8.24
CA MET A 37 -3.45 -4.06 7.34
C MET A 37 -4.86 -3.45 7.37
N ASN A 38 -5.31 -2.91 8.50
CA ASN A 38 -6.59 -2.24 8.59
C ASN A 38 -6.59 -0.90 7.84
N LEU A 39 -5.50 -0.14 7.91
CA LEU A 39 -5.30 1.09 7.13
C LEU A 39 -5.35 0.82 5.62
N ILE A 40 -4.64 -0.22 5.16
CA ILE A 40 -4.65 -0.59 3.74
C ILE A 40 -6.06 -1.04 3.31
N LYS A 41 -6.73 -1.88 4.09
CA LYS A 41 -8.10 -2.33 3.76
C LYS A 41 -9.13 -1.22 3.70
N ARG A 42 -8.91 -0.15 4.46
CA ARG A 42 -9.80 1.03 4.49
C ARG A 42 -9.40 2.09 3.46
N SER A 43 -8.31 1.86 2.74
CA SER A 43 -7.85 2.70 1.63
C SER A 43 -8.30 2.14 0.29
N GLU A 44 -8.28 2.97 -0.74
CA GLU A 44 -8.62 2.61 -2.12
C GLU A 44 -7.43 2.04 -2.90
N VAL A 45 -6.35 1.61 -2.23
CA VAL A 45 -5.10 1.13 -2.85
C VAL A 45 -5.34 -0.04 -3.79
N GLU A 46 -6.10 -1.04 -3.34
CA GLU A 46 -6.37 -2.24 -4.13
C GLU A 46 -7.20 -1.90 -5.39
N GLU A 47 -8.23 -1.06 -5.22
CA GLU A 47 -9.07 -0.58 -6.33
C GLU A 47 -8.26 0.26 -7.32
N SER A 48 -7.44 1.19 -6.81
CA SER A 48 -6.56 2.04 -7.61
C SER A 48 -5.55 1.24 -8.44
N LEU A 49 -4.95 0.19 -7.87
CA LEU A 49 -4.03 -0.69 -8.59
C LEU A 49 -4.74 -1.60 -9.60
N MET A 50 -6.01 -1.94 -9.38
CA MET A 50 -6.81 -2.69 -10.37
C MET A 50 -7.24 -1.82 -11.55
N GLU A 51 -7.52 -0.54 -11.32
CA GLU A 51 -8.02 0.38 -12.34
C GLU A 51 -6.90 1.06 -13.15
N ASP A 52 -5.77 1.40 -12.53
CA ASP A 52 -4.67 2.10 -13.18
C ASP A 52 -3.31 1.45 -12.94
N SER A 53 -2.69 1.01 -14.04
CA SER A 53 -1.32 0.49 -14.05
C SER A 53 -0.26 1.50 -13.57
N MET A 54 -0.55 2.81 -13.57
CA MET A 54 0.38 3.81 -13.04
C MET A 54 0.63 3.65 -11.54
N GLY A 55 -0.32 3.11 -10.78
CA GLY A 55 -0.17 2.87 -9.34
C GLY A 55 0.99 1.90 -9.01
N PHE A 56 1.41 1.07 -9.97
CA PHE A 56 2.57 0.17 -9.83
C PHE A 56 3.92 0.89 -9.95
N HIS A 57 3.95 2.10 -10.51
CA HIS A 57 5.16 2.92 -10.59
C HIS A 57 5.40 3.73 -9.30
N GLU A 58 4.38 3.85 -8.46
CA GLU A 58 4.51 4.48 -7.17
C GLU A 58 5.25 3.57 -6.18
N THR A 59 6.06 4.17 -5.31
CA THR A 59 6.78 3.41 -4.30
C THR A 59 5.83 2.98 -3.18
N ALA A 60 6.08 1.82 -2.56
CA ALA A 60 5.30 1.37 -1.40
C ALA A 60 5.34 2.39 -0.25
N TYR A 61 6.44 3.13 -0.15
CA TYR A 61 6.63 4.18 0.84
C TYR A 61 5.69 5.37 0.59
N ASN A 62 5.59 5.86 -0.64
CA ASN A 62 4.67 6.95 -0.98
C ASN A 62 3.20 6.52 -0.84
N TRP A 63 2.88 5.27 -1.17
CA TRP A 63 1.57 4.70 -0.85
C TRP A 63 1.28 4.72 0.65
N ALA A 64 2.24 4.37 1.49
CA ALA A 64 2.09 4.45 2.95
C ALA A 64 1.82 5.89 3.42
N ILE A 65 2.54 6.89 2.88
CA ILE A 65 2.26 8.31 3.15
C ILE A 65 0.84 8.70 2.73
N SER A 66 0.42 8.34 1.52
CA SER A 66 -0.92 8.66 1.02
C SER A 66 -2.00 8.06 1.92
N ILE A 67 -1.87 6.78 2.30
CA ILE A 67 -2.80 6.10 3.21
C ILE A 67 -2.87 6.82 4.57
N LEU A 68 -1.73 7.19 5.16
CA LEU A 68 -1.69 7.91 6.44
C LEU A 68 -2.31 9.31 6.32
N THR A 69 -2.10 9.97 5.17
CA THR A 69 -2.67 11.29 4.88
C THR A 69 -4.20 11.20 4.78
N ASP A 70 -4.72 10.23 4.03
CA ASP A 70 -6.17 10.01 3.88
C ASP A 70 -6.85 9.67 5.21
N HIS A 71 -6.12 9.03 6.12
CA HIS A 71 -6.59 8.69 7.45
C HIS A 71 -6.34 9.79 8.50
N ASN A 72 -5.81 10.95 8.11
CA ASN A 72 -5.41 12.06 9.00
C ASN A 72 -4.50 11.63 10.16
N ASP A 73 -3.61 10.66 9.92
CA ASP A 73 -2.66 10.17 10.91
C ASP A 73 -1.43 11.08 11.01
N HIS A 74 -1.69 12.33 11.42
CA HIS A 74 -0.68 13.37 11.50
C HIS A 74 0.42 13.02 12.51
N GLU A 75 0.11 12.26 13.56
CA GLU A 75 1.11 11.84 14.56
C GLU A 75 2.18 10.94 13.93
N ALA A 76 1.78 9.97 13.09
CA ALA A 76 2.73 9.11 12.38
C ALA A 76 3.56 9.91 11.37
N LEU A 77 2.94 10.85 10.66
CA LEU A 77 3.62 11.71 9.69
C LEU A 77 4.58 12.71 10.35
N GLU A 78 4.21 13.29 11.49
CA GLU A 78 5.05 14.22 12.24
C GLU A 78 6.28 13.54 12.84
N LYS A 79 6.11 12.35 13.45
CA LYS A 79 7.25 11.57 13.98
C LYS A 79 8.30 11.29 12.91
N TYR A 80 7.89 11.18 11.66
CA TYR A 80 8.79 11.02 10.52
C TYR A 80 9.45 12.34 10.06
N LEU A 81 8.70 13.45 9.97
CA LEU A 81 9.23 14.75 9.51
C LEU A 81 10.30 15.35 10.45
N TYR A 82 10.36 14.89 11.70
CA TYR A 82 11.34 15.33 12.69
C TYR A 82 12.49 14.32 12.93
N HIS A 83 12.63 13.29 12.10
CA HIS A 83 13.79 12.40 12.03
C HIS A 83 14.78 12.83 10.94
#